data_AF-A0A538FPK2-F1
#
_entry.id   AF-A0A538FPK2-F1
#
_cell.length_a   1.000
_cell.length_b   1.000
_cell.length_c   1.000
_cell.angle_alpha   90.00
_cell.angle_beta   90.00
_cell.angle_gamma   90.00
#
_symmetry.space_group_name_H-M   'P 1'
#
loop_
_entity.id
_entity.type
_entity.pdbx_description
1 polymer ?
#
loop_
_entity_poly.entity_id
_entity_poly.type
_entity_poly.pdbx_seq_one_letter_code
_entity_poly.pdbx_strand_id
1 'polypeptide(L)'
;MAARDLDEATTQRDPAQQRVGLSINITFHLPSASMFARAAEVRSRESHLGFFASLRQASKSRKKVTLSVREDRIAALLASWIVFGLFLDGWNHLNLQEGKLGPWLTPWHYNLYAGFTATMLWIVSRWRRCRKQGTTASGYGLGIVGIGVATFGVAGDALWHTMFGVEVGITRVISPFHLVLMAGGFLLAATALRSGWHSNRPARATMGEFFPVLLSATLITAMVAYFFQELSPFLTWIPAGLVKLSAQSPFNETTQIYLVASILISNLIFMAPVSLLLRRWQPPFGSLTFLFTFIAAGLATQTEGSRGMLVGAALVGGLVGDMAIRRFNPTPTTIAANRMVSTIIPMAFWGTHFAVLWAAYKIIWVPELWVASILLSMGTGFMLSLLTLPSPVPVGVWQELPLASGQDADAQGGEGADDSEDAEDPEEDDGDDEVIDLRERAPKGRAGRPVPVVATRERPRSPRVEPGRRQSRTAAAQRQLRTASAQRQLRTASPARPGQRRAA
;
A
#
# COMPACT_ATOMS: atom_id res chain seq x y z
N MET A 1 8.89 44.62 -41.01
CA MET A 1 7.57 45.03 -41.51
C MET A 1 6.75 43.77 -41.78
N ALA A 2 6.29 43.10 -40.72
CA ALA A 2 5.69 41.77 -40.78
C ALA A 2 4.86 41.53 -39.49
N ALA A 3 3.69 42.19 -39.41
CA ALA A 3 2.82 42.18 -38.22
C ALA A 3 1.39 42.62 -38.59
N ARG A 4 0.84 42.09 -39.70
CA ARG A 4 -0.50 42.49 -40.19
C ARG A 4 -1.36 41.39 -40.82
N ASP A 5 -0.80 40.22 -41.11
CA ASP A 5 -1.47 39.20 -41.94
C ASP A 5 -1.97 38.00 -41.10
N LEU A 6 -2.63 38.26 -39.97
CA LEU A 6 -3.15 37.22 -39.05
C LEU A 6 -4.60 37.42 -38.57
N ASP A 7 -5.29 38.50 -38.96
CA ASP A 7 -6.63 38.84 -38.42
C ASP A 7 -7.84 38.29 -39.21
N GLU A 8 -7.67 37.73 -40.42
CA GLU A 8 -8.80 37.38 -41.32
C GLU A 8 -9.13 35.87 -41.41
N ALA A 9 -8.69 35.03 -40.46
CA ALA A 9 -8.77 33.56 -40.57
C ALA A 9 -9.71 32.84 -39.55
N THR A 10 -10.60 33.56 -38.84
CA THR A 10 -11.35 32.98 -37.68
C THR A 10 -12.85 33.29 -37.63
N THR A 11 -13.56 33.28 -38.76
CA THR A 11 -15.02 33.59 -38.80
C THR A 11 -15.89 32.57 -39.55
N GLN A 12 -15.85 31.29 -39.14
CA GLN A 12 -16.98 30.36 -39.34
C GLN A 12 -17.13 29.46 -38.11
N ARG A 13 -18.07 29.82 -37.21
CA ARG A 13 -18.57 28.94 -36.15
C ARG A 13 -19.98 28.48 -36.49
N ASP A 14 -20.24 27.21 -36.24
CA ASP A 14 -21.57 26.61 -36.25
C ASP A 14 -22.51 27.36 -35.27
N PRO A 15 -23.70 27.81 -35.70
CA PRO A 15 -24.64 28.54 -34.85
C PRO A 15 -25.19 27.71 -33.66
N ALA A 16 -24.99 26.39 -33.62
CA ALA A 16 -25.49 25.53 -32.55
C ALA A 16 -24.80 25.74 -31.17
N GLN A 17 -23.68 26.46 -31.07
CA GLN A 17 -22.92 26.66 -29.81
C GLN A 17 -23.07 28.06 -29.17
N GLN A 18 -24.28 28.59 -29.08
CA GLN A 18 -24.54 29.81 -28.31
C GLN A 18 -24.55 29.52 -26.79
N ARG A 19 -23.36 29.55 -26.16
CA ARG A 19 -23.20 29.35 -24.71
C ARG A 19 -23.92 30.46 -23.92
N VAL A 20 -25.05 30.15 -23.30
CA VAL A 20 -25.62 30.96 -22.23
C VAL A 20 -24.68 30.86 -21.01
N GLY A 21 -24.01 31.95 -20.68
CA GLY A 21 -23.10 32.05 -19.54
C GLY A 21 -23.84 32.12 -18.21
N LEU A 22 -24.42 31.01 -17.76
CA LEU A 22 -25.14 30.94 -16.49
C LEU A 22 -24.15 30.95 -15.30
N SER A 23 -23.90 32.13 -14.75
CA SER A 23 -23.09 32.33 -13.54
C SER A 23 -23.83 31.85 -12.28
N ILE A 24 -23.80 30.54 -12.01
CA ILE A 24 -24.39 29.96 -10.81
C ILE A 24 -23.56 30.33 -9.57
N ASN A 25 -23.97 31.38 -8.86
CA ASN A 25 -23.49 31.66 -7.51
C ASN A 25 -24.07 30.60 -6.54
N ILE A 26 -23.27 29.59 -6.19
CA ILE A 26 -23.62 28.58 -5.20
C ILE A 26 -23.44 29.17 -3.80
N THR A 27 -24.46 29.87 -3.30
CA THR A 27 -24.50 30.34 -1.91
C THR A 27 -24.74 29.17 -0.97
N PHE A 28 -23.72 28.77 -0.22
CA PHE A 28 -23.85 27.76 0.84
C PHE A 28 -24.65 28.32 2.02
N HIS A 29 -25.97 28.07 2.04
CA HIS A 29 -26.78 28.26 3.23
C HIS A 29 -26.37 27.26 4.32
N LEU A 30 -25.51 27.69 5.24
CA LEU A 30 -25.22 26.96 6.47
C LEU A 30 -26.53 26.73 7.26
N PRO A 31 -26.89 25.49 7.61
CA PRO A 31 -28.11 25.22 8.36
C PRO A 31 -28.04 25.85 9.76
N SER A 32 -29.14 26.50 10.17
CA SER A 32 -29.22 27.18 11.47
C SER A 32 -29.07 26.22 12.65
N ALA A 33 -28.62 26.75 13.80
CA ALA A 33 -28.57 26.00 15.05
C ALA A 33 -29.93 25.38 15.44
N SER A 34 -31.04 26.04 15.07
CA SER A 34 -32.41 25.52 15.26
C SER A 34 -32.74 24.30 14.39
N MET A 35 -32.12 24.14 13.21
CA MET A 35 -32.23 22.89 12.44
C MET A 35 -31.41 21.76 13.07
N PHE A 36 -30.22 22.04 13.61
CA PHE A 36 -29.46 21.04 14.38
C PHE A 36 -30.18 20.62 15.65
N ALA A 37 -30.80 21.56 16.38
CA ALA A 37 -31.62 21.25 17.55
C ALA A 37 -32.80 20.33 17.18
N ARG A 38 -33.60 20.67 16.16
CA ARG A 38 -34.68 19.80 15.68
C ARG A 38 -34.19 18.43 15.19
N ALA A 39 -33.03 18.35 14.53
CA ALA A 39 -32.45 17.08 14.09
C ALA A 39 -31.96 16.21 15.27
N ALA A 40 -31.49 16.81 16.36
CA ALA A 40 -31.17 16.11 17.61
C ALA A 40 -32.42 15.68 18.37
N GLU A 41 -33.46 16.50 18.39
CA GLU A 41 -34.75 16.23 19.04
C GLU A 41 -35.50 15.10 18.34
N VAL A 42 -35.58 15.11 17.00
CA VAL A 42 -36.11 13.99 16.19
C VAL A 42 -35.29 12.70 16.38
N ARG A 43 -33.98 12.79 16.61
CA ARG A 43 -33.14 11.62 16.93
C ARG A 43 -33.46 10.98 18.30
N SER A 44 -34.14 11.68 19.21
CA SER A 44 -34.53 11.11 20.51
C SER A 44 -35.77 10.20 20.44
N ARG A 45 -36.61 10.33 19.40
CA ARG A 45 -37.83 9.53 19.22
C ARG A 45 -37.66 8.40 18.19
N GLU A 46 -37.40 7.22 18.74
CA GLU A 46 -37.72 5.88 18.22
C GLU A 46 -36.87 5.17 17.14
N SER A 47 -36.88 3.84 17.27
CA SER A 47 -36.60 2.78 16.28
C SER A 47 -35.20 2.63 15.65
N HIS A 48 -34.54 3.70 15.19
CA HIS A 48 -33.35 3.54 14.33
C HIS A 48 -32.17 2.84 15.02
N LEU A 49 -31.93 3.10 16.30
CA LEU A 49 -30.91 2.40 17.09
C LEU A 49 -31.18 0.89 17.17
N GLY A 50 -32.45 0.47 17.31
CA GLY A 50 -32.84 -0.94 17.31
C GLY A 50 -32.63 -1.63 15.95
N PHE A 51 -32.93 -0.94 14.85
CA PHE A 51 -32.67 -1.45 13.50
C PHE A 51 -31.18 -1.65 13.22
N PHE A 52 -30.35 -0.64 13.51
CA PHE A 52 -28.91 -0.77 13.33
C PHE A 52 -28.25 -1.73 14.33
N ALA A 53 -28.74 -1.82 15.58
CA ALA A 53 -28.29 -2.81 16.55
C ALA A 53 -28.62 -4.24 16.10
N SER A 54 -29.86 -4.53 15.69
CA SER A 54 -30.28 -5.86 15.24
C SER A 54 -29.55 -6.30 13.97
N LEU A 55 -29.33 -5.40 13.00
CA LEU A 55 -28.46 -5.66 11.84
C LEU A 55 -27.01 -5.97 12.27
N ARG A 56 -26.45 -5.22 13.22
CA ARG A 56 -25.09 -5.42 13.75
C ARG A 56 -24.98 -6.73 14.54
N GLN A 57 -26.03 -7.16 15.21
CA GLN A 57 -26.11 -8.40 15.99
C GLN A 57 -26.31 -9.64 15.10
N ALA A 58 -27.21 -9.55 14.11
CA ALA A 58 -27.40 -10.57 13.06
C ALA A 58 -26.18 -10.73 12.13
N SER A 59 -25.35 -9.68 12.02
CA SER A 59 -24.04 -9.73 11.34
C SER A 59 -22.94 -10.34 12.24
N LYS A 60 -22.97 -10.08 13.56
CA LYS A 60 -22.01 -10.63 14.53
C LYS A 60 -22.14 -12.15 14.74
N SER A 61 -23.33 -12.73 14.62
CA SER A 61 -23.57 -14.15 14.98
C SER A 61 -23.11 -15.19 13.96
N ARG A 62 -22.86 -14.82 12.70
CA ARG A 62 -22.53 -15.79 11.63
C ARG A 62 -21.05 -16.13 11.58
N LYS A 63 -20.73 -17.42 11.80
CA LYS A 63 -19.38 -17.99 11.64
C LYS A 63 -18.78 -17.61 10.27
N LYS A 64 -17.63 -16.92 10.29
CA LYS A 64 -16.84 -16.62 9.08
C LYS A 64 -16.10 -17.89 8.64
N VAL A 65 -16.05 -18.11 7.33
CA VAL A 65 -15.36 -19.25 6.70
C VAL A 65 -14.47 -18.72 5.58
N THR A 66 -13.22 -19.20 5.52
CA THR A 66 -12.31 -18.92 4.41
C THR A 66 -12.68 -19.82 3.22
N LEU A 67 -12.74 -19.29 2.00
CA LEU A 67 -13.03 -20.09 0.82
C LEU A 67 -11.80 -20.86 0.33
N SER A 68 -11.98 -21.79 -0.61
CA SER A 68 -10.86 -22.58 -1.15
C SER A 68 -9.96 -21.74 -2.06
N VAL A 69 -8.67 -22.08 -2.16
CA VAL A 69 -7.71 -21.41 -3.06
C VAL A 69 -8.21 -21.40 -4.51
N ARG A 70 -8.92 -22.45 -4.94
CA ARG A 70 -9.55 -22.54 -6.27
C ARG A 70 -10.61 -21.46 -6.47
N GLU A 71 -11.42 -21.17 -5.45
CA GLU A 71 -12.48 -20.15 -5.54
C GLU A 71 -11.93 -18.72 -5.48
N ASP A 72 -10.92 -18.50 -4.65
CA ASP A 72 -10.18 -17.23 -4.62
C ASP A 72 -9.46 -16.99 -5.95
N ARG A 73 -8.92 -18.04 -6.59
CA ARG A 73 -8.32 -17.97 -7.93
C ARG A 73 -9.35 -17.58 -8.99
N ILE A 74 -10.55 -18.17 -8.96
CA ILE A 74 -11.64 -17.78 -9.87
C ILE A 74 -12.04 -16.32 -9.65
N ALA A 75 -12.17 -15.86 -8.39
CA ALA A 75 -12.48 -14.47 -8.08
C ALA A 75 -11.41 -13.50 -8.64
N ALA A 76 -10.12 -13.83 -8.50
CA ALA A 76 -9.02 -13.01 -9.01
C ALA A 76 -8.94 -13.00 -10.55
N LEU A 77 -9.20 -14.14 -11.20
CA LEU A 77 -9.22 -14.24 -12.67
C LEU A 77 -10.40 -13.48 -13.30
N LEU A 78 -11.60 -13.55 -12.70
CA LEU A 78 -12.74 -12.75 -13.16
C LEU A 78 -12.49 -11.25 -12.96
N ALA A 79 -11.88 -10.86 -11.83
CA ALA A 79 -11.45 -9.48 -11.61
C ALA A 79 -10.37 -9.02 -12.62
N SER A 80 -9.53 -9.92 -13.16
CA SER A 80 -8.58 -9.53 -14.21
C SER A 80 -9.24 -9.13 -15.52
N TRP A 81 -10.47 -9.58 -15.79
CA TRP A 81 -11.24 -9.13 -16.96
C TRP A 81 -11.69 -7.67 -16.81
N ILE A 82 -12.02 -7.21 -15.59
CA ILE A 82 -12.30 -5.79 -15.31
C ILE A 82 -11.08 -4.93 -15.70
N VAL A 83 -9.89 -5.32 -15.24
CA VAL A 83 -8.66 -4.55 -15.49
C VAL A 83 -8.23 -4.64 -16.96
N PHE A 84 -8.39 -5.80 -17.61
CA PHE A 84 -8.18 -5.93 -19.05
C PHE A 84 -9.10 -4.98 -19.84
N GLY A 85 -10.40 -4.93 -19.50
CA GLY A 85 -11.34 -4.00 -20.09
C GLY A 85 -10.97 -2.53 -19.88
N LEU A 86 -10.54 -2.17 -18.66
CA LEU A 86 -10.09 -0.81 -18.32
C LEU A 86 -8.91 -0.34 -19.17
N PHE A 87 -7.86 -1.18 -19.29
CA PHE A 87 -6.68 -0.84 -20.08
C PHE A 87 -6.98 -0.83 -21.58
N LEU A 88 -7.75 -1.80 -22.08
CA LEU A 88 -8.17 -1.87 -23.48
C LEU A 88 -8.99 -0.65 -23.92
N ASP A 89 -9.93 -0.22 -23.09
CA ASP A 89 -10.77 0.93 -23.36
C ASP A 89 -9.99 2.25 -23.30
N GLY A 90 -9.10 2.39 -22.31
CA GLY A 90 -8.13 3.48 -22.23
C GLY A 90 -7.20 3.56 -23.44
N TRP A 91 -6.72 2.42 -23.95
CA TRP A 91 -5.93 2.37 -25.17
C TRP A 91 -6.73 2.87 -26.39
N ASN A 92 -8.02 2.50 -26.51
CA ASN A 92 -8.91 3.05 -27.54
C ASN A 92 -9.06 4.58 -27.42
N HIS A 93 -9.28 5.09 -26.20
CA HIS A 93 -9.42 6.52 -25.95
C HIS A 93 -8.17 7.34 -26.31
N LEU A 94 -6.98 6.75 -26.18
CA LEU A 94 -5.71 7.41 -26.49
C LEU A 94 -5.33 7.31 -27.98
N ASN A 95 -5.54 6.15 -28.62
CA ASN A 95 -4.94 5.86 -29.93
C ASN A 95 -5.95 5.78 -31.09
N LEU A 96 -7.23 5.43 -30.82
CA LEU A 96 -8.25 5.32 -31.88
C LEU A 96 -9.23 6.50 -31.92
N GLN A 97 -9.41 7.21 -30.81
CA GLN A 97 -10.37 8.32 -30.75
C GLN A 97 -9.77 9.67 -31.17
N GLU A 98 -8.44 9.83 -31.26
CA GLU A 98 -7.77 11.05 -31.76
C GLU A 98 -8.27 12.36 -31.09
N GLY A 99 -8.67 12.31 -29.82
CA GLY A 99 -9.29 13.44 -29.11
C GLY A 99 -10.74 13.76 -29.49
N LYS A 100 -11.31 13.11 -30.51
CA LYS A 100 -12.74 13.17 -30.87
C LYS A 100 -13.56 12.57 -29.72
N LEU A 101 -14.68 13.21 -29.39
CA LEU A 101 -15.62 12.68 -28.42
C LEU A 101 -16.52 11.63 -29.09
N GLY A 102 -16.28 10.36 -28.80
CA GLY A 102 -17.24 9.30 -29.10
C GLY A 102 -18.48 9.37 -28.19
N PRO A 103 -19.55 8.61 -28.50
CA PRO A 103 -20.63 8.40 -27.53
C PRO A 103 -20.07 7.73 -26.27
N TRP A 104 -20.65 8.03 -25.10
CA TRP A 104 -20.17 7.49 -23.81
C TRP A 104 -20.08 5.96 -23.82
N LEU A 105 -21.09 5.27 -24.35
CA LEU A 105 -21.08 3.82 -24.51
C LEU A 105 -20.49 3.43 -25.87
N THR A 106 -19.30 2.82 -25.86
CA THR A 106 -18.66 2.23 -27.06
C THR A 106 -18.48 0.71 -26.94
N PRO A 107 -18.25 -0.03 -28.04
CA PRO A 107 -18.00 -1.49 -27.98
C PRO A 107 -16.78 -1.89 -27.12
N TRP A 108 -15.82 -0.97 -26.94
CA TRP A 108 -14.63 -1.21 -26.10
C TRP A 108 -14.99 -1.38 -24.62
N HIS A 109 -16.00 -0.64 -24.15
CA HIS A 109 -16.54 -0.75 -22.79
C HIS A 109 -17.18 -2.12 -22.51
N TYR A 110 -17.57 -2.89 -23.52
CA TYR A 110 -18.25 -4.19 -23.32
C TYR A 110 -17.38 -5.19 -22.55
N ASN A 111 -16.05 -5.16 -22.73
CA ASN A 111 -15.14 -5.99 -21.95
C ASN A 111 -15.11 -5.60 -20.46
N LEU A 112 -15.11 -4.29 -20.17
CA LEU A 112 -15.13 -3.76 -18.82
C LEU A 112 -16.42 -4.18 -18.09
N TYR A 113 -17.59 -3.97 -18.71
CA TYR A 113 -18.88 -4.34 -18.14
C TYR A 113 -19.09 -5.87 -18.04
N ALA A 114 -18.57 -6.66 -18.98
CA ALA A 114 -18.58 -8.11 -18.89
C ALA A 114 -17.74 -8.62 -17.70
N GLY A 115 -16.54 -8.06 -17.51
CA GLY A 115 -15.69 -8.34 -16.34
C GLY A 115 -16.36 -7.96 -15.01
N PHE A 116 -17.00 -6.79 -14.94
CA PHE A 116 -17.77 -6.37 -13.77
C PHE A 116 -18.91 -7.35 -13.46
N THR A 117 -19.71 -7.69 -14.48
CA THR A 117 -20.87 -8.58 -14.36
C THR A 117 -20.46 -9.99 -13.95
N ALA A 118 -19.43 -10.57 -14.57
CA ALA A 118 -18.95 -11.91 -14.23
C ALA A 118 -18.39 -11.97 -12.80
N THR A 119 -17.65 -10.94 -12.37
CA THR A 119 -17.11 -10.84 -11.00
C THR A 119 -18.22 -10.67 -9.97
N MET A 120 -19.22 -9.82 -10.26
CA MET A 120 -20.43 -9.63 -9.46
C MET A 120 -21.18 -10.97 -9.27
N LEU A 121 -21.49 -11.67 -10.37
CA LEU A 121 -22.21 -12.95 -10.33
C LEU A 121 -21.44 -14.00 -9.52
N TRP A 122 -20.11 -14.07 -9.67
CA TRP A 122 -19.29 -14.99 -8.86
C TRP A 122 -19.37 -14.68 -7.37
N ILE A 123 -19.14 -13.42 -6.97
CA ILE A 123 -19.18 -12.98 -5.56
C ILE A 123 -20.58 -13.21 -4.96
N VAL A 124 -21.64 -12.88 -5.69
CA VAL A 124 -23.04 -13.14 -5.27
C VAL A 124 -23.29 -14.64 -5.14
N SER A 125 -22.75 -15.50 -6.02
CA SER A 125 -22.90 -16.95 -5.90
C SER A 125 -22.25 -17.50 -4.61
N ARG A 126 -21.04 -17.02 -4.28
CA ARG A 126 -20.33 -17.44 -3.05
C ARG A 126 -21.08 -16.96 -1.80
N TRP A 127 -21.52 -15.69 -1.80
CA TRP A 127 -22.28 -15.10 -0.71
C TRP A 127 -23.62 -15.80 -0.47
N ARG A 128 -24.39 -16.08 -1.55
CA ARG A 128 -25.64 -16.86 -1.48
C ARG A 128 -25.40 -18.27 -0.92
N ARG A 129 -24.35 -18.98 -1.37
CA ARG A 129 -24.01 -20.32 -0.84
C ARG A 129 -23.70 -20.28 0.66
N CYS A 130 -22.79 -19.42 1.09
CA CYS A 130 -22.43 -19.32 2.52
C CYS A 130 -23.63 -18.89 3.37
N ARG A 131 -24.48 -17.94 2.90
CA ARG A 131 -25.70 -17.56 3.61
C ARG A 131 -26.70 -18.72 3.78
N LYS A 132 -26.87 -19.59 2.77
CA LYS A 132 -27.65 -20.84 2.88
C LYS A 132 -27.06 -21.81 3.91
N GLN A 133 -25.74 -21.83 4.04
CA GLN A 133 -25.00 -22.64 5.02
C GLN A 133 -24.85 -21.95 6.41
N GLY A 134 -25.62 -20.90 6.69
CA GLY A 134 -25.53 -20.15 7.96
C GLY A 134 -24.26 -19.30 8.17
N THR A 135 -23.30 -19.36 7.24
CA THR A 135 -21.95 -18.78 7.37
C THR A 135 -21.78 -17.49 6.56
N THR A 136 -20.61 -16.87 6.63
CA THR A 136 -20.19 -15.79 5.73
C THR A 136 -18.80 -16.05 5.14
N ALA A 137 -18.61 -15.72 3.86
CA ALA A 137 -17.32 -15.86 3.18
C ALA A 137 -16.35 -14.73 3.61
N SER A 138 -15.25 -15.11 4.25
CA SER A 138 -14.25 -14.16 4.77
C SER A 138 -13.59 -13.39 3.62
N GLY A 139 -13.45 -12.06 3.75
CA GLY A 139 -12.90 -11.17 2.71
C GLY A 139 -13.87 -10.77 1.56
N TYR A 140 -14.92 -11.56 1.30
CA TYR A 140 -15.91 -11.30 0.23
C TYR A 140 -16.96 -10.24 0.62
N GLY A 141 -17.12 -9.93 1.91
CA GLY A 141 -18.12 -8.96 2.39
C GLY A 141 -17.97 -7.56 1.77
N LEU A 142 -16.74 -7.05 1.67
CA LEU A 142 -16.46 -5.78 0.98
C LEU A 142 -16.58 -5.88 -0.55
N GLY A 143 -16.55 -7.09 -1.12
CA GLY A 143 -16.87 -7.31 -2.54
C GLY A 143 -18.36 -7.07 -2.81
N ILE A 144 -19.25 -7.45 -1.88
CA ILE A 144 -20.68 -7.13 -1.96
C ILE A 144 -20.93 -5.62 -1.88
N VAL A 145 -20.16 -4.89 -1.05
CA VAL A 145 -20.19 -3.42 -1.04
C VAL A 145 -19.68 -2.85 -2.38
N GLY A 146 -18.61 -3.42 -2.93
CA GLY A 146 -18.07 -3.06 -4.24
C GLY A 146 -19.07 -3.19 -5.39
N ILE A 147 -19.96 -4.20 -5.36
CA ILE A 147 -21.08 -4.30 -6.31
C ILE A 147 -21.99 -3.07 -6.21
N GLY A 148 -22.47 -2.74 -5.00
CA GLY A 148 -23.38 -1.61 -4.80
C GLY A 148 -22.76 -0.27 -5.20
N VAL A 149 -21.48 -0.06 -4.86
CA VAL A 149 -20.71 1.12 -5.26
C VAL A 149 -20.53 1.18 -6.78
N ALA A 150 -20.20 0.07 -7.44
CA ALA A 150 -20.06 0.03 -8.89
C ALA A 150 -21.39 0.27 -9.63
N THR A 151 -22.50 -0.32 -9.17
CA THR A 151 -23.84 -0.10 -9.75
C THR A 151 -24.31 1.35 -9.57
N PHE A 152 -24.07 1.95 -8.40
CA PHE A 152 -24.31 3.39 -8.19
C PHE A 152 -23.41 4.25 -9.09
N GLY A 153 -22.14 3.83 -9.25
CA GLY A 153 -21.20 4.40 -10.21
C GLY A 153 -21.80 4.49 -11.61
N VAL A 154 -22.10 3.35 -12.25
CA VAL A 154 -22.62 3.29 -13.64
C VAL A 154 -23.88 4.16 -13.83
N ALA A 155 -24.80 4.13 -12.86
CA ALA A 155 -26.05 4.91 -12.94
C ALA A 155 -25.79 6.43 -12.84
N GLY A 156 -24.86 6.84 -11.97
CA GLY A 156 -24.44 8.23 -11.82
C GLY A 156 -23.60 8.72 -13.00
N ASP A 157 -22.77 7.87 -13.58
CA ASP A 157 -21.93 8.11 -14.77
C ASP A 157 -22.79 8.48 -15.99
N ALA A 158 -23.79 7.65 -16.29
CA ALA A 158 -24.72 7.89 -17.40
C ALA A 158 -25.54 9.18 -17.18
N LEU A 159 -25.96 9.46 -15.93
CA LEU A 159 -26.64 10.71 -15.58
C LEU A 159 -25.71 11.93 -15.70
N TRP A 160 -24.46 11.80 -15.27
CA TRP A 160 -23.43 12.83 -15.36
C TRP A 160 -23.13 13.20 -16.81
N HIS A 161 -22.93 12.22 -17.69
CA HIS A 161 -22.80 12.47 -19.13
C HIS A 161 -24.05 13.12 -19.76
N THR A 162 -25.25 12.80 -19.24
CA THR A 162 -26.51 13.40 -19.71
C THR A 162 -26.62 14.88 -19.33
N MET A 163 -26.04 15.29 -18.20
CA MET A 163 -26.09 16.68 -17.71
C MET A 163 -24.89 17.54 -18.15
N PHE A 164 -23.70 16.95 -18.30
CA PHE A 164 -22.44 17.67 -18.49
C PHE A 164 -21.64 17.26 -19.75
N GLY A 165 -22.05 16.20 -20.46
CA GLY A 165 -21.36 15.69 -21.65
C GLY A 165 -20.20 14.74 -21.35
N VAL A 166 -19.31 14.54 -22.33
CA VAL A 166 -18.18 13.61 -22.26
C VAL A 166 -16.87 14.36 -22.03
N GLU A 167 -16.04 13.86 -21.12
CA GLU A 167 -14.83 14.51 -20.63
C GLU A 167 -13.63 14.51 -21.60
N VAL A 168 -12.73 15.49 -21.39
CA VAL A 168 -11.57 15.80 -22.23
C VAL A 168 -10.28 15.90 -21.40
N GLY A 169 -9.18 15.33 -21.91
CA GLY A 169 -7.93 15.25 -21.17
C GLY A 169 -8.09 14.52 -19.83
N ILE A 170 -7.41 14.99 -18.79
CA ILE A 170 -7.35 14.34 -17.47
C ILE A 170 -8.72 14.09 -16.83
N THR A 171 -9.75 14.91 -17.08
CA THR A 171 -11.09 14.70 -16.49
C THR A 171 -11.74 13.41 -16.98
N ARG A 172 -11.32 12.87 -18.14
CA ARG A 172 -11.72 11.54 -18.61
C ARG A 172 -11.28 10.41 -17.68
N VAL A 173 -10.24 10.63 -16.86
CA VAL A 173 -9.82 9.67 -15.83
C VAL A 173 -10.42 10.05 -14.47
N ILE A 174 -10.38 11.34 -14.09
CA ILE A 174 -10.73 11.78 -12.73
C ILE A 174 -12.17 12.26 -12.53
N SER A 175 -13.08 11.98 -13.47
CA SER A 175 -14.51 12.32 -13.33
C SER A 175 -15.11 11.74 -12.04
N PRO A 176 -16.04 12.43 -11.34
CA PRO A 176 -16.55 11.98 -10.05
C PRO A 176 -17.11 10.55 -10.06
N PHE A 177 -17.81 10.15 -11.13
CA PHE A 177 -18.39 8.81 -11.22
C PHE A 177 -17.39 7.75 -11.73
N HIS A 178 -16.39 8.12 -12.53
CA HIS A 178 -15.21 7.27 -12.77
C HIS A 178 -14.45 6.95 -11.47
N LEU A 179 -14.35 7.90 -10.53
CA LEU A 179 -13.75 7.65 -9.20
C LEU A 179 -14.62 6.72 -8.33
N VAL A 180 -15.95 6.82 -8.41
CA VAL A 180 -16.89 5.88 -7.76
C VAL A 180 -16.80 4.48 -8.38
N LEU A 181 -16.75 4.38 -9.71
CA LEU A 181 -16.55 3.13 -10.44
C LEU A 181 -15.22 2.48 -10.09
N MET A 182 -14.13 3.26 -10.00
CA MET A 182 -12.83 2.82 -9.52
C MET A 182 -12.91 2.27 -8.09
N ALA A 183 -13.57 2.98 -7.16
CA ALA A 183 -13.77 2.48 -5.80
C ALA A 183 -14.54 1.15 -5.76
N GLY A 184 -15.62 1.02 -6.56
CA GLY A 184 -16.38 -0.22 -6.71
C GLY A 184 -15.54 -1.37 -7.28
N GLY A 185 -14.83 -1.12 -8.39
CA GLY A 185 -13.95 -2.08 -9.04
C GLY A 185 -12.77 -2.51 -8.16
N PHE A 186 -12.13 -1.59 -7.43
CA PHE A 186 -11.09 -1.87 -6.45
C PHE A 186 -11.62 -2.79 -5.33
N LEU A 187 -12.81 -2.51 -4.82
CA LEU A 187 -13.46 -3.34 -3.80
C LEU A 187 -13.78 -4.75 -4.31
N LEU A 188 -14.17 -4.91 -5.59
CA LEU A 188 -14.31 -6.22 -6.25
C LEU A 188 -12.95 -6.93 -6.39
N ALA A 189 -11.97 -6.28 -7.00
CA ALA A 189 -10.66 -6.86 -7.32
C ALA A 189 -9.84 -7.27 -6.08
N ALA A 190 -9.91 -6.51 -4.98
CA ALA A 190 -9.27 -6.85 -3.70
C ALA A 190 -9.90 -8.05 -2.96
N THR A 191 -10.90 -8.74 -3.52
CA THR A 191 -11.63 -9.83 -2.83
C THR A 191 -10.73 -11.01 -2.44
N ALA A 192 -9.88 -11.50 -3.35
CA ALA A 192 -9.01 -12.64 -3.06
C ALA A 192 -7.85 -12.26 -2.12
N LEU A 193 -7.28 -11.05 -2.24
CA LEU A 193 -6.33 -10.49 -1.28
C LEU A 193 -6.90 -10.48 0.15
N ARG A 194 -8.14 -9.98 0.33
CA ARG A 194 -8.80 -9.96 1.65
C ARG A 194 -9.15 -11.36 2.17
N SER A 195 -9.57 -12.28 1.30
CA SER A 195 -9.86 -13.66 1.74
C SER A 195 -8.59 -14.40 2.17
N GLY A 196 -7.49 -14.21 1.42
CA GLY A 196 -6.17 -14.68 1.81
C GLY A 196 -5.68 -14.05 3.13
N TRP A 197 -5.85 -12.74 3.32
CA TRP A 197 -5.39 -12.03 4.52
C TRP A 197 -6.00 -12.60 5.80
N HIS A 198 -7.32 -12.87 5.78
CA HIS A 198 -8.07 -13.47 6.89
C HIS A 198 -8.04 -15.01 6.92
N SER A 199 -7.22 -15.65 6.08
CA SER A 199 -7.06 -17.10 6.11
C SER A 199 -6.03 -17.55 7.15
N ASN A 200 -6.22 -18.76 7.70
CA ASN A 200 -5.24 -19.42 8.57
C ASN A 200 -4.06 -20.04 7.78
N ARG A 201 -3.85 -19.65 6.51
CA ARG A 201 -2.75 -20.16 5.67
C ARG A 201 -1.40 -19.63 6.19
N PRO A 202 -0.33 -20.43 6.12
CA PRO A 202 1.00 -20.01 6.57
C PRO A 202 1.50 -18.74 5.84
N ALA A 203 2.44 -18.03 6.46
CA ALA A 203 3.06 -16.84 5.86
C ALA A 203 3.95 -17.19 4.66
N ARG A 204 4.67 -18.33 4.73
CA ARG A 204 5.27 -18.99 3.57
C ARG A 204 4.19 -19.82 2.87
N ALA A 205 3.94 -19.55 1.59
CA ALA A 205 3.01 -20.30 0.76
C ALA A 205 3.72 -20.75 -0.53
N THR A 206 3.16 -21.70 -1.27
CA THR A 206 3.58 -21.97 -2.64
C THR A 206 3.05 -20.90 -3.60
N MET A 207 3.63 -20.76 -4.80
CA MET A 207 3.11 -19.84 -5.82
C MET A 207 1.65 -20.17 -6.17
N GLY A 208 1.28 -21.45 -6.25
CA GLY A 208 -0.10 -21.88 -6.54
C GLY A 208 -1.13 -21.46 -5.48
N GLU A 209 -0.72 -21.35 -4.22
CA GLU A 209 -1.56 -20.87 -3.11
C GLU A 209 -1.58 -19.35 -2.98
N PHE A 210 -0.45 -18.70 -3.27
CA PHE A 210 -0.30 -17.24 -3.18
C PHE A 210 -0.87 -16.51 -4.41
N PHE A 211 -0.93 -17.15 -5.58
CA PHE A 211 -1.35 -16.53 -6.85
C PHE A 211 -2.68 -15.74 -6.78
N PRO A 212 -3.75 -16.18 -6.08
CA PRO A 212 -4.96 -15.36 -5.94
C PRO A 212 -4.74 -14.05 -5.19
N VAL A 213 -3.85 -14.05 -4.19
CA VAL A 213 -3.46 -12.86 -3.41
C VAL A 213 -2.57 -11.96 -4.26
N LEU A 214 -1.57 -12.55 -4.93
CA LEU A 214 -0.66 -11.84 -5.84
C LEU A 214 -1.40 -11.16 -7.00
N LEU A 215 -2.26 -11.89 -7.70
CA LEU A 215 -3.05 -11.34 -8.80
C LEU A 215 -4.00 -10.25 -8.27
N SER A 216 -4.72 -10.50 -7.18
CA SER A 216 -5.62 -9.50 -6.56
C SER A 216 -4.89 -8.21 -6.14
N ALA A 217 -3.67 -8.31 -5.59
CA ALA A 217 -2.82 -7.16 -5.28
C ALA A 217 -2.30 -6.45 -6.54
N THR A 218 -1.85 -7.21 -7.54
CA THR A 218 -1.34 -6.68 -8.82
C THR A 218 -2.44 -5.92 -9.57
N LEU A 219 -3.66 -6.44 -9.61
CA LEU A 219 -4.81 -5.82 -10.25
C LEU A 219 -5.19 -4.49 -9.60
N ILE A 220 -5.28 -4.42 -8.26
CA ILE A 220 -5.61 -3.15 -7.60
C ILE A 220 -4.48 -2.11 -7.73
N THR A 221 -3.22 -2.53 -7.76
CA THR A 221 -2.11 -1.60 -8.03
C THR A 221 -2.10 -1.15 -9.49
N ALA A 222 -2.41 -2.02 -10.46
CA ALA A 222 -2.56 -1.63 -11.86
C ALA A 222 -3.74 -0.64 -12.06
N MET A 223 -4.85 -0.84 -11.35
CA MET A 223 -5.99 0.08 -11.33
C MET A 223 -5.62 1.47 -10.77
N VAL A 224 -4.86 1.53 -9.67
CA VAL A 224 -4.30 2.79 -9.15
C VAL A 224 -3.32 3.41 -10.15
N ALA A 225 -2.41 2.62 -10.72
CA ALA A 225 -1.43 3.09 -11.68
C ALA A 225 -2.06 3.67 -12.95
N TYR A 226 -3.17 3.09 -13.42
CA TYR A 226 -3.99 3.62 -14.52
C TYR A 226 -4.57 5.00 -14.18
N PHE A 227 -5.11 5.19 -12.96
CA PHE A 227 -5.64 6.49 -12.53
C PHE A 227 -4.55 7.56 -12.32
N PHE A 228 -3.28 7.14 -12.21
CA PHE A 228 -2.10 7.99 -12.19
C PHE A 228 -1.29 7.92 -13.50
N GLN A 229 -1.86 7.45 -14.63
CA GLN A 229 -1.11 7.27 -15.89
C GLN A 229 -0.56 8.59 -16.49
N GLU A 230 -1.22 9.71 -16.20
CA GLU A 230 -0.73 11.07 -16.48
C GLU A 230 0.63 11.37 -15.82
N LEU A 231 0.98 10.64 -14.75
CA LEU A 231 2.22 10.74 -13.98
C LEU A 231 3.02 9.41 -14.03
N SER A 232 2.81 8.61 -15.08
CA SER A 232 3.57 7.38 -15.34
C SER A 232 4.75 7.65 -16.26
N PRO A 233 6.00 7.29 -15.89
CA PRO A 233 7.14 7.41 -16.77
C PRO A 233 7.17 6.32 -17.86
N PHE A 234 6.23 5.37 -17.84
CA PHE A 234 6.03 4.33 -18.87
C PHE A 234 5.15 4.79 -20.04
N LEU A 235 4.51 5.97 -19.96
CA LEU A 235 3.80 6.61 -21.06
C LEU A 235 4.60 7.81 -21.59
N THR A 236 4.29 8.29 -22.80
CA THR A 236 4.79 9.59 -23.28
C THR A 236 3.63 10.44 -23.82
N TRP A 237 3.40 11.59 -23.19
CA TRP A 237 2.40 12.58 -23.60
C TRP A 237 2.96 13.62 -24.59
N ILE A 238 4.28 13.63 -24.78
CA ILE A 238 5.00 14.53 -25.67
C ILE A 238 5.51 13.71 -26.89
N PRO A 239 5.10 14.06 -28.13
CA PRO A 239 5.67 13.49 -29.35
C PRO A 239 7.17 13.76 -29.46
N ALA A 240 7.94 12.79 -29.95
CA ALA A 240 9.41 12.80 -29.89
C ALA A 240 10.07 14.06 -30.48
N GLY A 241 9.51 14.65 -31.55
CA GLY A 241 10.00 15.89 -32.16
C GLY A 241 9.86 17.12 -31.24
N LEU A 242 8.82 17.17 -30.41
CA LEU A 242 8.54 18.31 -29.52
C LEU A 242 9.36 18.26 -28.22
N VAL A 243 9.99 17.12 -27.88
CA VAL A 243 10.84 16.99 -26.67
C VAL A 243 12.00 17.99 -26.66
N LYS A 244 12.58 18.30 -27.83
CA LYS A 244 13.63 19.32 -27.96
C LYS A 244 13.10 20.73 -27.69
N LEU A 245 11.88 21.03 -28.14
CA LEU A 245 11.22 22.32 -27.93
C LEU A 245 10.80 22.48 -26.45
N SER A 246 10.31 21.42 -25.81
CA SER A 246 9.98 21.46 -24.37
C SER A 246 11.20 21.65 -23.48
N ALA A 247 12.38 21.15 -23.87
CA ALA A 247 13.63 21.41 -23.14
C ALA A 247 14.11 22.88 -23.26
N GLN A 248 13.66 23.60 -24.30
CA GLN A 248 13.90 25.04 -24.51
C GLN A 248 12.72 25.91 -24.06
N SER A 249 11.69 25.31 -23.45
CA SER A 249 10.49 26.00 -23.00
C SER A 249 10.76 26.90 -21.79
N PRO A 250 10.09 28.06 -21.64
CA PRO A 250 10.08 28.79 -20.37
C PRO A 250 9.53 27.95 -19.21
N PHE A 251 8.81 26.86 -19.48
CA PHE A 251 8.29 25.91 -18.48
C PHE A 251 9.22 24.70 -18.23
N ASN A 252 10.51 24.81 -18.54
CA ASN A 252 11.50 23.74 -18.32
C ASN A 252 11.54 23.28 -16.86
N GLU A 253 11.55 24.20 -15.88
CA GLU A 253 11.52 23.87 -14.46
C GLU A 253 10.24 23.11 -14.07
N THR A 254 9.07 23.58 -14.51
CA THR A 254 7.78 22.89 -14.31
C THR A 254 7.80 21.48 -14.91
N THR A 255 8.44 21.31 -16.06
CA THR A 255 8.62 20.01 -16.73
C THR A 255 9.52 19.08 -15.90
N GLN A 256 10.61 19.59 -15.33
CA GLN A 256 11.49 18.82 -14.45
C GLN A 256 10.79 18.41 -13.14
N ILE A 257 10.02 19.31 -12.53
CA ILE A 257 9.21 19.02 -11.32
C ILE A 257 8.20 17.89 -11.62
N TYR A 258 7.46 18.00 -12.72
CA TYR A 258 6.52 16.96 -13.18
C TYR A 258 7.22 15.62 -13.44
N LEU A 259 8.39 15.64 -14.10
CA LEU A 259 9.16 14.43 -14.39
C LEU A 259 9.65 13.75 -13.10
N VAL A 260 10.19 14.49 -12.13
CA VAL A 260 10.59 13.93 -10.82
C VAL A 260 9.37 13.40 -10.05
N ALA A 261 8.25 14.13 -10.07
CA ALA A 261 7.00 13.67 -9.45
C ALA A 261 6.50 12.35 -10.06
N SER A 262 6.60 12.17 -11.39
CA SER A 262 6.22 10.92 -12.07
C SER A 262 6.98 9.70 -11.56
N ILE A 263 8.30 9.86 -11.30
CA ILE A 263 9.16 8.82 -10.73
C ILE A 263 8.74 8.50 -9.30
N LEU A 264 8.57 9.51 -8.45
CA LEU A 264 8.29 9.32 -7.01
C LEU A 264 6.89 8.76 -6.75
N ILE A 265 5.87 9.22 -7.49
CA ILE A 265 4.50 8.72 -7.39
C ILE A 265 4.44 7.28 -7.89
N SER A 266 5.08 6.97 -9.03
CA SER A 266 5.20 5.59 -9.52
C SER A 266 5.94 4.69 -8.53
N ASN A 267 7.01 5.19 -7.89
CA ASN A 267 7.75 4.45 -6.86
C ASN A 267 6.84 4.08 -5.67
N LEU A 268 6.04 5.03 -5.17
CA LEU A 268 5.08 4.78 -4.10
C LEU A 268 4.01 3.77 -4.51
N ILE A 269 3.46 3.87 -5.73
CA ILE A 269 2.45 2.94 -6.26
C ILE A 269 3.00 1.51 -6.34
N PHE A 270 4.21 1.30 -6.84
CA PHE A 270 4.83 -0.02 -6.94
C PHE A 270 5.29 -0.59 -5.58
N MET A 271 5.77 0.26 -4.65
CA MET A 271 6.28 -0.18 -3.35
C MET A 271 5.17 -0.38 -2.29
N ALA A 272 4.04 0.33 -2.38
CA ALA A 272 2.87 0.16 -1.51
C ALA A 272 2.42 -1.32 -1.35
N PRO A 273 2.14 -2.10 -2.42
CA PRO A 273 1.75 -3.49 -2.28
C PRO A 273 2.87 -4.36 -1.72
N VAL A 274 4.14 -4.09 -2.06
CA VAL A 274 5.29 -4.85 -1.53
C VAL A 274 5.38 -4.72 -0.01
N SER A 275 5.40 -3.49 0.49
CA SER A 275 5.49 -3.21 1.93
C SER A 275 4.23 -3.69 2.69
N LEU A 276 3.06 -3.72 2.05
CA LEU A 276 1.84 -4.32 2.64
C LEU A 276 1.90 -5.85 2.72
N LEU A 277 2.31 -6.53 1.64
CA LEU A 277 2.36 -7.99 1.57
C LEU A 277 3.37 -8.59 2.57
N LEU A 278 4.52 -7.94 2.75
CA LEU A 278 5.57 -8.36 3.70
C LEU A 278 5.12 -8.35 5.18
N ARG A 279 4.00 -7.69 5.52
CA ARG A 279 3.41 -7.72 6.87
C ARG A 279 2.70 -9.05 7.19
N ARG A 280 2.32 -9.83 6.18
CA ARG A 280 1.47 -11.04 6.33
C ARG A 280 2.02 -12.28 5.63
N TRP A 281 2.87 -12.14 4.62
CA TRP A 281 3.45 -13.23 3.85
C TRP A 281 4.95 -13.06 3.62
N GLN A 282 5.60 -14.16 3.27
CA GLN A 282 6.87 -14.16 2.56
C GLN A 282 6.56 -14.54 1.10
N PRO A 283 6.49 -13.57 0.16
CA PRO A 283 6.13 -13.85 -1.23
C PRO A 283 7.03 -14.90 -1.87
N PRO A 284 6.48 -15.88 -2.62
CA PRO A 284 7.26 -16.79 -3.44
C PRO A 284 8.10 -16.05 -4.48
N PHE A 285 9.29 -16.56 -4.80
CA PHE A 285 10.14 -16.00 -5.85
C PHE A 285 9.38 -15.88 -7.19
N GLY A 286 9.51 -14.73 -7.86
CA GLY A 286 8.75 -14.35 -9.04
C GLY A 286 7.50 -13.51 -8.75
N SER A 287 7.14 -13.28 -7.48
CA SER A 287 5.95 -12.50 -7.11
C SER A 287 6.13 -11.01 -7.42
N LEU A 288 7.25 -10.43 -7.02
CA LEU A 288 7.53 -9.01 -7.29
C LEU A 288 7.80 -8.80 -8.77
N THR A 289 8.49 -9.74 -9.41
CA THR A 289 8.70 -9.78 -10.87
C THR A 289 7.37 -9.72 -11.61
N PHE A 290 6.41 -10.61 -11.30
CA PHE A 290 5.08 -10.60 -11.92
C PHE A 290 4.33 -9.29 -11.68
N LEU A 291 4.28 -8.80 -10.44
CA LEU A 291 3.55 -7.59 -10.09
C LEU A 291 4.13 -6.37 -10.84
N PHE A 292 5.46 -6.23 -10.86
CA PHE A 292 6.14 -5.09 -11.48
C PHE A 292 6.00 -5.12 -13.00
N THR A 293 6.23 -6.27 -13.65
CA THR A 293 6.13 -6.35 -15.12
C THR A 293 4.71 -6.23 -15.63
N PHE A 294 3.70 -6.76 -14.92
CA PHE A 294 2.29 -6.62 -15.30
C PHE A 294 1.85 -5.16 -15.33
N ILE A 295 2.15 -4.39 -14.27
CA ILE A 295 1.79 -2.97 -14.18
C ILE A 295 2.54 -2.17 -15.24
N ALA A 296 3.86 -2.35 -15.36
CA ALA A 296 4.67 -1.61 -16.32
C ALA A 296 4.29 -1.92 -17.78
N ALA A 297 3.96 -3.18 -18.11
CA ALA A 297 3.53 -3.57 -19.44
C ALA A 297 2.17 -2.97 -19.82
N GLY A 298 1.18 -3.06 -18.91
CA GLY A 298 -0.13 -2.44 -19.12
C GLY A 298 -0.04 -0.93 -19.31
N LEU A 299 0.80 -0.25 -18.53
CA LEU A 299 1.05 1.18 -18.72
C LEU A 299 1.73 1.46 -20.08
N ALA A 300 2.76 0.70 -20.45
CA ALA A 300 3.46 0.91 -21.71
C ALA A 300 2.57 0.69 -22.95
N THR A 301 1.60 -0.23 -22.89
CA THR A 301 0.66 -0.46 -24.00
C THR A 301 -0.26 0.74 -24.28
N GLN A 302 -0.53 1.60 -23.29
CA GLN A 302 -1.44 2.75 -23.45
C GLN A 302 -1.01 3.73 -24.54
N THR A 303 0.29 3.83 -24.81
CA THR A 303 0.87 4.64 -25.91
C THR A 303 1.64 3.74 -26.87
N GLU A 304 1.00 2.66 -27.34
CA GLU A 304 1.49 1.69 -28.35
C GLU A 304 2.88 1.08 -28.08
N GLY A 305 3.31 1.00 -26.81
CA GLY A 305 4.64 0.52 -26.47
C GLY A 305 5.77 1.52 -26.76
N SER A 306 5.46 2.81 -26.97
CA SER A 306 6.45 3.89 -27.24
C SER A 306 7.58 3.95 -26.20
N ARG A 307 7.34 3.51 -24.96
CA ARG A 307 8.34 3.33 -23.90
C ARG A 307 8.48 1.88 -23.40
N GLY A 308 8.11 0.89 -24.23
CA GLY A 308 8.02 -0.53 -23.88
C GLY A 308 9.30 -1.16 -23.31
N MET A 309 10.49 -0.70 -23.70
CA MET A 309 11.75 -1.21 -23.13
C MET A 309 11.92 -0.87 -21.64
N LEU A 310 11.20 0.14 -21.11
CA LEU A 310 11.21 0.45 -19.68
C LEU A 310 10.55 -0.65 -18.83
N VAL A 311 9.75 -1.56 -19.42
CA VAL A 311 9.30 -2.80 -18.76
C VAL A 311 10.49 -3.66 -18.34
N GLY A 312 11.63 -3.58 -19.03
CA GLY A 312 12.89 -4.21 -18.62
C GLY A 312 13.43 -3.69 -17.28
N ALA A 313 13.20 -2.41 -16.94
CA ALA A 313 13.54 -1.87 -15.63
C ALA A 313 12.63 -2.43 -14.53
N ALA A 314 11.33 -2.62 -14.82
CA ALA A 314 10.38 -3.25 -13.91
C ALA A 314 10.70 -4.74 -13.68
N LEU A 315 11.13 -5.46 -14.72
CA LEU A 315 11.66 -6.81 -14.65
C LEU A 315 12.88 -6.89 -13.72
N VAL A 316 13.88 -6.01 -13.88
CA VAL A 316 15.07 -5.99 -13.02
C VAL A 316 14.73 -5.60 -11.58
N GLY A 317 13.89 -4.58 -11.36
CA GLY A 317 13.43 -4.18 -10.03
C GLY A 317 12.69 -5.30 -9.29
N GLY A 318 11.80 -6.01 -10.00
CA GLY A 318 11.06 -7.14 -9.47
C GLY A 318 11.96 -8.36 -9.16
N LEU A 319 12.88 -8.71 -10.06
CA LEU A 319 13.84 -9.81 -9.86
C LEU A 319 14.78 -9.54 -8.68
N VAL A 320 15.30 -8.31 -8.57
CA VAL A 320 16.12 -7.89 -7.42
C VAL A 320 15.29 -7.92 -6.13
N GLY A 321 14.01 -7.56 -6.19
CA GLY A 321 13.09 -7.67 -5.05
C GLY A 321 12.84 -9.11 -4.60
N ASP A 322 12.48 -10.01 -5.51
CA ASP A 322 12.30 -11.43 -5.23
C ASP A 322 13.58 -12.07 -4.68
N MET A 323 14.74 -11.69 -5.22
CA MET A 323 16.05 -12.15 -4.73
C MET A 323 16.41 -11.55 -3.36
N ALA A 324 16.09 -10.28 -3.10
CA ALA A 324 16.30 -9.63 -1.81
C ALA A 324 15.40 -10.24 -0.71
N ILE A 325 14.12 -10.49 -1.01
CA ILE A 325 13.21 -11.21 -0.12
C ILE A 325 13.76 -12.60 0.19
N ARG A 326 14.21 -13.35 -0.82
CA ARG A 326 14.83 -14.68 -0.63
C ARG A 326 16.14 -14.61 0.18
N ARG A 327 16.95 -13.56 0.02
CA ARG A 327 18.28 -13.42 0.65
C ARG A 327 18.23 -12.89 2.08
N PHE A 328 17.30 -11.98 2.39
CA PHE A 328 17.16 -11.37 3.72
C PHE A 328 16.04 -12.01 4.55
N ASN A 329 15.16 -12.82 3.95
CA ASN A 329 14.07 -13.53 4.61
C ASN A 329 13.22 -12.63 5.54
N PRO A 330 12.69 -11.49 5.04
CA PRO A 330 11.97 -10.53 5.88
C PRO A 330 10.73 -11.14 6.54
N THR A 331 10.55 -10.85 7.82
CA THR A 331 9.35 -11.09 8.62
C THR A 331 8.89 -9.77 9.24
N PRO A 332 7.67 -9.68 9.82
CA PRO A 332 7.25 -8.49 10.57
C PRO A 332 8.16 -8.13 11.77
N THR A 333 8.98 -9.08 12.27
CA THR A 333 9.91 -8.85 13.39
C THR A 333 11.32 -8.43 12.93
N THR A 334 11.76 -8.81 11.73
CA THR A 334 13.08 -8.40 11.19
C THR A 334 13.01 -7.02 10.52
N ILE A 335 12.80 -5.97 11.31
CA ILE A 335 12.60 -4.59 10.83
C ILE A 335 13.71 -4.15 9.85
N ALA A 336 14.99 -4.46 10.15
CA ALA A 336 16.13 -4.14 9.29
C ALA A 336 16.05 -4.80 7.90
N ALA A 337 15.62 -6.05 7.81
CA ALA A 337 15.49 -6.76 6.52
C ALA A 337 14.42 -6.12 5.62
N ASN A 338 13.29 -5.68 6.21
CA ASN A 338 12.22 -5.00 5.46
C ASN A 338 12.67 -3.61 4.96
N ARG A 339 13.41 -2.87 5.79
CA ARG A 339 14.05 -1.60 5.41
C ARG A 339 15.01 -1.81 4.24
N MET A 340 15.91 -2.80 4.32
CA MET A 340 16.84 -3.13 3.23
C MET A 340 16.11 -3.51 1.93
N VAL A 341 15.10 -4.38 1.98
CA VAL A 341 14.30 -4.75 0.80
C VAL A 341 13.63 -3.51 0.18
N SER A 342 13.02 -2.66 1.01
CA SER A 342 12.29 -1.47 0.54
C SER A 342 13.19 -0.33 0.04
N THR A 343 14.50 -0.36 0.35
CA THR A 343 15.51 0.57 -0.19
C THR A 343 16.20 0.03 -1.44
N ILE A 344 16.50 -1.27 -1.48
CA ILE A 344 17.25 -1.89 -2.60
C ILE A 344 16.39 -2.01 -3.87
N ILE A 345 15.08 -2.28 -3.74
CA ILE A 345 14.18 -2.39 -4.91
C ILE A 345 14.12 -1.07 -5.70
N PRO A 346 13.81 0.11 -5.10
CA PRO A 346 13.85 1.38 -5.82
C PRO A 346 15.20 1.69 -6.47
N MET A 347 16.32 1.38 -5.79
CA MET A 347 17.67 1.61 -6.32
C MET A 347 17.88 0.85 -7.64
N ALA A 348 17.56 -0.44 -7.66
CA ALA A 348 17.71 -1.27 -8.85
C ALA A 348 16.71 -0.92 -9.96
N PHE A 349 15.45 -0.65 -9.58
CA PHE A 349 14.39 -0.30 -10.52
C PHE A 349 14.68 1.01 -11.24
N TRP A 350 14.92 2.10 -10.50
CA TRP A 350 15.12 3.42 -11.08
C TRP A 350 16.51 3.61 -11.68
N GLY A 351 17.54 2.97 -11.12
CA GLY A 351 18.85 2.88 -11.76
C GLY A 351 18.77 2.23 -13.15
N THR A 352 18.04 1.12 -13.27
CA THR A 352 17.80 0.48 -14.58
C THR A 352 16.91 1.34 -15.48
N HIS A 353 15.91 2.04 -14.93
CA HIS A 353 15.04 2.93 -15.68
C HIS A 353 15.84 4.05 -16.39
N PHE A 354 16.69 4.77 -15.67
CA PHE A 354 17.54 5.81 -16.26
C PHE A 354 18.59 5.24 -17.22
N ALA A 355 19.15 4.05 -16.93
CA ALA A 355 20.05 3.37 -17.86
C ALA A 355 19.35 3.02 -19.19
N VAL A 356 18.08 2.60 -19.17
CA VAL A 356 17.31 2.31 -20.40
C VAL A 356 16.85 3.60 -21.11
N LEU A 357 16.48 4.66 -20.39
CA LEU A 357 16.22 5.98 -20.98
C LEU A 357 17.43 6.48 -21.79
N TRP A 358 18.64 6.38 -21.22
CA TRP A 358 19.88 6.73 -21.90
C TRP A 358 20.20 5.77 -23.06
N ALA A 359 20.19 4.45 -22.81
CA ALA A 359 20.66 3.46 -23.77
C ALA A 359 19.73 3.30 -24.98
N ALA A 360 18.41 3.17 -24.76
CA ALA A 360 17.43 2.90 -25.80
C ALA A 360 16.84 4.19 -26.38
N TYR A 361 16.34 5.09 -25.53
CA TYR A 361 15.57 6.27 -25.95
C TYR A 361 16.43 7.51 -26.22
N LYS A 362 17.72 7.46 -25.87
CA LYS A 362 18.67 8.60 -25.92
C LYS A 362 18.19 9.81 -25.11
N ILE A 363 17.31 9.59 -24.13
CA ILE A 363 16.82 10.59 -23.20
C ILE A 363 17.85 10.71 -22.07
N ILE A 364 18.47 11.88 -21.96
CA ILE A 364 19.48 12.20 -20.96
C ILE A 364 18.92 13.28 -20.04
N TRP A 365 18.77 12.98 -18.76
CA TRP A 365 18.48 13.97 -17.73
C TRP A 365 19.81 14.53 -17.20
N VAL A 366 19.81 15.76 -16.69
CA VAL A 366 20.99 16.32 -16.02
C VAL A 366 21.36 15.47 -14.78
N PRO A 367 22.67 15.35 -14.43
CA PRO A 367 23.13 14.45 -13.37
C PRO A 367 22.37 14.56 -12.06
N GLU A 368 22.06 15.80 -11.66
CA GLU A 368 21.38 16.16 -10.43
C GLU A 368 20.00 15.52 -10.34
N LEU A 369 19.20 15.58 -11.42
CA LEU A 369 17.82 15.09 -11.43
C LEU A 369 17.74 13.57 -11.36
N TRP A 370 18.54 12.83 -12.14
CA TRP A 370 18.42 11.38 -12.16
C TRP A 370 19.05 10.73 -10.91
N VAL A 371 20.17 11.28 -10.42
CA VAL A 371 20.77 10.84 -9.15
C VAL A 371 19.84 11.16 -7.97
N ALA A 372 19.29 12.38 -7.89
CA ALA A 372 18.32 12.72 -6.85
C ALA A 372 17.05 11.86 -6.94
N SER A 373 16.54 11.59 -8.14
CA SER A 373 15.35 10.73 -8.32
C SER A 373 15.56 9.29 -7.82
N ILE A 374 16.75 8.71 -8.02
CA ILE A 374 17.09 7.40 -7.45
C ILE A 374 17.14 7.48 -5.91
N LEU A 375 17.84 8.47 -5.35
CA LEU A 375 17.99 8.62 -3.89
C LEU A 375 16.67 8.94 -3.18
N LEU A 376 15.80 9.75 -3.78
CA LEU A 376 14.46 10.06 -3.27
C LEU A 376 13.51 8.86 -3.39
N SER A 377 13.63 8.04 -4.45
CA SER A 377 12.90 6.77 -4.55
C SER A 377 13.38 5.73 -3.52
N MET A 378 14.68 5.66 -3.24
CA MET A 378 15.24 4.86 -2.14
C MET A 378 14.74 5.34 -0.76
N GLY A 379 14.68 6.66 -0.56
CA GLY A 379 14.20 7.30 0.67
C GLY A 379 12.70 7.08 0.90
N THR A 380 11.86 7.29 -0.12
CA THR A 380 10.41 7.07 -0.02
C THR A 380 10.06 5.60 0.18
N GLY A 381 10.77 4.66 -0.46
CA GLY A 381 10.65 3.23 -0.18
C GLY A 381 11.06 2.87 1.27
N PHE A 382 12.13 3.47 1.79
CA PHE A 382 12.53 3.34 3.19
C PHE A 382 11.45 3.88 4.15
N MET A 383 10.95 5.10 3.92
CA MET A 383 9.90 5.73 4.73
C MET A 383 8.62 4.91 4.77
N LEU A 384 8.20 4.35 3.64
CA LEU A 384 7.05 3.44 3.56
C LEU A 384 7.23 2.21 4.48
N SER A 385 8.45 1.67 4.57
CA SER A 385 8.75 0.57 5.50
C SER A 385 8.62 0.97 6.98
N LEU A 386 8.88 2.24 7.33
CA LEU A 386 8.65 2.79 8.68
C LEU A 386 7.16 2.88 9.00
N LEU A 387 6.32 3.24 8.02
CA LEU A 387 4.87 3.33 8.18
C LEU A 387 4.21 1.94 8.27
N THR A 388 4.69 0.96 7.52
CA THR A 388 4.12 -0.41 7.52
C THR A 388 4.64 -1.29 8.66
N LEU A 389 5.88 -1.06 9.13
CA LEU A 389 6.50 -1.74 10.26
C LEU A 389 7.16 -0.70 11.18
N PRO A 390 6.36 0.07 11.95
CA PRO A 390 6.87 1.05 12.89
C PRO A 390 7.69 0.39 14.00
N SER A 391 8.60 1.18 14.59
CA SER A 391 9.32 0.75 15.80
C SER A 391 8.32 0.44 16.93
N PRO A 392 8.54 -0.61 17.75
CA PRO A 392 7.68 -0.88 18.90
C PRO A 392 7.62 0.31 19.87
N VAL A 393 6.42 0.69 20.29
CA VAL A 393 6.21 1.63 21.39
C VAL A 393 6.48 0.89 22.70
N PRO A 394 7.23 1.47 23.67
CA PRO A 394 7.43 0.84 24.97
C PRO A 394 6.11 0.57 25.71
N VAL A 395 6.04 -0.57 26.40
CA VAL A 395 4.89 -0.94 27.22
C VAL A 395 4.73 0.07 28.37
N GLY A 396 3.51 0.55 28.60
CA GLY A 396 3.21 1.52 29.65
C GLY A 396 3.20 3.00 29.21
N VAL A 397 3.64 3.35 27.98
CA VAL A 397 3.54 4.73 27.47
C VAL A 397 2.09 5.21 27.37
N TRP A 398 1.17 4.28 27.09
CA TRP A 398 -0.27 4.49 27.15
C TRP A 398 -0.84 3.70 28.34
N GLN A 399 -0.32 3.95 29.55
CA GLN A 399 -1.12 3.68 30.74
C GLN A 399 -2.42 4.47 30.60
N GLU A 400 -3.55 3.77 30.76
CA GLU A 400 -4.85 4.44 30.75
C GLU A 400 -4.85 5.48 31.88
N LEU A 401 -5.18 6.73 31.55
CA LEU A 401 -5.52 7.71 32.58
C LEU A 401 -6.55 7.04 33.47
N PRO A 402 -6.35 6.99 34.81
CA PRO A 402 -7.35 6.43 35.70
C PRO A 402 -8.68 7.08 35.36
N LEU A 403 -9.63 6.26 34.90
CA LEU A 403 -11.02 6.71 34.79
C LEU A 403 -11.36 7.21 36.18
N ALA A 404 -11.61 8.52 36.30
CA ALA A 404 -11.97 9.13 37.56
C ALA A 404 -13.26 8.46 38.01
N SER A 405 -13.12 7.46 38.89
CA SER A 405 -14.22 6.86 39.61
C SER A 405 -14.86 8.02 40.34
N GLY A 406 -16.05 8.43 39.89
CA GLY A 406 -16.86 9.35 40.65
C GLY A 406 -16.96 8.75 42.04
N GLN A 407 -16.40 9.44 43.04
CA GLN A 407 -16.67 9.07 44.41
C GLN A 407 -18.17 9.33 44.58
N ASP A 408 -18.92 8.27 44.86
CA ASP A 408 -20.36 8.35 45.08
C ASP A 408 -20.60 9.22 46.31
N ALA A 409 -20.79 10.51 46.07
CA ALA A 409 -21.06 11.52 47.07
C ALA A 409 -22.56 11.49 47.43
N ASP A 410 -22.97 10.39 48.08
CA ASP A 410 -24.19 10.24 48.89
C ASP A 410 -24.22 8.81 49.47
N ALA A 411 -24.74 8.52 50.68
CA ALA A 411 -24.91 9.34 51.88
C ALA A 411 -25.31 8.40 53.04
N GLN A 412 -24.65 8.50 54.20
CA GLN A 412 -25.26 8.11 55.48
C GLN A 412 -24.46 8.68 56.66
N GLY A 413 -25.16 9.32 57.59
CA GLY A 413 -24.66 9.66 58.91
C GLY A 413 -25.42 8.89 60.00
N GLY A 414 -24.86 8.84 61.20
CA GLY A 414 -25.47 8.27 62.40
C GLY A 414 -24.55 8.55 63.60
N GLU A 415 -25.14 8.89 64.75
CA GLU A 415 -24.39 9.37 65.92
C GLU A 415 -23.95 8.27 66.90
N GLY A 416 -22.88 8.56 67.67
CA GLY A 416 -22.89 8.39 69.13
C GLY A 416 -22.05 7.27 69.78
N ALA A 417 -21.15 7.68 70.68
CA ALA A 417 -20.50 6.92 71.77
C ALA A 417 -19.56 5.74 71.35
N ASP A 418 -18.68 5.20 72.21
CA ASP A 418 -18.38 5.48 73.64
C ASP A 418 -16.86 5.33 73.93
N ASP A 419 -16.42 5.63 75.17
CA ASP A 419 -15.01 5.74 75.60
C ASP A 419 -14.30 4.42 76.05
N SER A 420 -13.08 4.54 76.65
CA SER A 420 -12.10 3.54 77.17
C SER A 420 -11.18 2.84 76.14
N GLU A 421 -9.84 2.68 76.30
CA GLU A 421 -8.82 2.66 77.40
C GLU A 421 -8.36 1.26 77.90
N ASP A 422 -7.09 0.94 77.57
CA ASP A 422 -6.01 0.26 78.33
C ASP A 422 -6.00 -1.25 78.75
N ALA A 423 -4.75 -1.73 78.98
CA ALA A 423 -4.26 -3.03 79.52
C ALA A 423 -4.37 -4.30 78.62
N GLU A 424 -3.39 -5.21 78.48
CA GLU A 424 -2.44 -5.90 79.44
C GLU A 424 -3.18 -6.85 80.42
N ASP A 425 -2.79 -8.12 80.69
CA ASP A 425 -1.73 -9.05 80.22
C ASP A 425 -2.16 -10.51 80.59
N PRO A 426 -1.36 -11.64 80.71
CA PRO A 426 0.09 -11.86 80.65
C PRO A 426 0.52 -13.10 79.78
N GLU A 427 1.34 -14.02 80.33
CA GLU A 427 2.12 -15.11 79.66
C GLU A 427 1.74 -16.56 80.12
N GLU A 428 2.73 -17.49 80.14
CA GLU A 428 2.70 -18.95 80.45
C GLU A 428 2.02 -19.81 79.36
N ASP A 429 2.68 -20.65 78.54
CA ASP A 429 3.97 -21.38 78.57
C ASP A 429 4.06 -22.53 79.60
N ASP A 430 3.87 -23.78 79.13
CA ASP A 430 4.49 -24.98 79.70
C ASP A 430 4.32 -26.23 78.78
N GLY A 431 5.20 -27.22 78.92
CA GLY A 431 4.89 -28.65 78.65
C GLY A 431 5.13 -29.26 77.26
N ASP A 432 6.33 -29.80 77.02
CA ASP A 432 6.60 -30.83 76.01
C ASP A 432 5.82 -32.15 76.28
N ASP A 433 5.53 -32.96 75.24
CA ASP A 433 6.02 -34.36 75.19
C ASP A 433 5.80 -35.08 73.82
N GLU A 434 6.61 -36.12 73.55
CA GLU A 434 6.63 -36.89 72.29
C GLU A 434 6.05 -38.31 72.46
N VAL A 435 5.10 -38.74 71.61
CA VAL A 435 4.57 -40.14 71.59
C VAL A 435 4.42 -40.69 70.16
N ILE A 436 4.67 -41.99 70.00
CA ILE A 436 5.05 -42.68 68.76
C ILE A 436 3.93 -43.58 68.15
N ASP A 437 3.97 -43.73 66.82
CA ASP A 437 3.39 -44.74 65.87
C ASP A 437 2.47 -45.88 66.40
N LEU A 438 1.47 -46.28 65.58
CA LEU A 438 1.29 -47.69 65.16
C LEU A 438 0.21 -47.92 64.05
N ARG A 439 0.70 -48.17 62.81
CA ARG A 439 0.25 -49.18 61.79
C ARG A 439 -1.17 -49.26 61.16
N GLU A 440 -1.12 -49.64 59.86
CA GLU A 440 -2.06 -50.52 59.08
C GLU A 440 -3.52 -50.06 58.84
N ARG A 441 -4.10 -50.04 57.63
CA ARG A 441 -4.04 -51.01 56.50
C ARG A 441 -4.53 -50.39 55.17
N ALA A 442 -4.31 -51.08 54.04
CA ALA A 442 -4.81 -50.71 52.70
C ALA A 442 -5.79 -51.74 52.10
N PRO A 443 -6.56 -51.36 51.06
CA PRO A 443 -6.69 -52.23 49.89
C PRO A 443 -6.39 -51.53 48.53
N LYS A 444 -6.36 -52.30 47.44
CA LYS A 444 -5.79 -51.93 46.11
C LYS A 444 -6.87 -51.63 45.05
N GLY A 445 -6.58 -50.73 44.08
CA GLY A 445 -7.61 -50.19 43.16
C GLY A 445 -7.26 -49.87 41.67
N ARG A 446 -6.19 -50.43 41.09
CA ARG A 446 -5.86 -50.47 39.61
C ARG A 446 -5.62 -49.14 38.83
N ALA A 447 -4.62 -49.18 37.93
CA ALA A 447 -4.15 -48.08 37.04
C ALA A 447 -5.13 -47.74 35.88
N GLY A 448 -4.97 -46.71 35.03
CA GLY A 448 -3.94 -45.66 34.79
C GLY A 448 -4.06 -45.15 33.32
N ARG A 449 -3.38 -44.11 32.78
CA ARG A 449 -2.29 -43.20 33.21
C ARG A 449 -2.49 -41.80 32.55
N PRO A 450 -2.01 -40.68 33.13
CA PRO A 450 -1.93 -39.38 32.43
C PRO A 450 -0.63 -39.15 31.61
N VAL A 451 -0.59 -38.04 30.88
CA VAL A 451 0.49 -37.56 29.98
C VAL A 451 1.67 -36.94 30.78
N PRO A 452 2.94 -37.13 30.38
CA PRO A 452 4.08 -36.52 31.07
C PRO A 452 4.22 -35.02 30.81
N VAL A 453 4.33 -34.23 31.88
CA VAL A 453 4.86 -32.85 31.85
C VAL A 453 6.39 -32.93 31.89
N VAL A 454 7.07 -32.26 30.95
CA VAL A 454 8.54 -32.16 30.95
C VAL A 454 8.94 -30.81 31.57
N ALA A 455 9.62 -30.88 32.72
CA ALA A 455 10.14 -29.73 33.42
C ALA A 455 11.42 -29.15 32.76
N THR A 456 11.78 -27.94 33.18
CA THR A 456 12.96 -27.18 32.74
C THR A 456 14.29 -27.93 32.94
N ARG A 457 15.26 -27.66 32.06
CA ARG A 457 16.67 -28.09 32.25
C ARG A 457 17.63 -26.91 32.14
N GLU A 458 18.78 -27.04 32.79
CA GLU A 458 19.56 -25.92 33.32
C GLU A 458 20.43 -25.14 32.30
N ARG A 459 20.99 -24.02 32.77
CA ARG A 459 21.96 -23.19 32.03
C ARG A 459 23.35 -23.87 31.93
N PRO A 460 24.04 -23.84 30.78
CA PRO A 460 25.48 -24.02 30.72
C PRO A 460 26.22 -22.84 31.39
N ARG A 461 27.39 -23.11 31.99
CA ARG A 461 28.27 -22.10 32.62
C ARG A 461 29.17 -21.40 31.60
N SER A 462 29.46 -20.13 31.83
CA SER A 462 30.41 -19.32 31.03
C SER A 462 31.87 -19.73 31.29
N PRO A 463 32.73 -19.82 30.25
CA PRO A 463 34.18 -19.84 30.44
C PRO A 463 34.70 -18.45 30.88
N ARG A 464 35.60 -18.44 31.86
CA ARG A 464 36.33 -17.23 32.34
C ARG A 464 37.63 -17.12 31.54
N VAL A 465 37.95 -15.94 31.01
CA VAL A 465 39.20 -15.66 30.27
C VAL A 465 39.81 -14.34 30.75
N GLU A 466 41.11 -14.34 31.00
CA GLU A 466 41.85 -13.19 31.55
C GLU A 466 42.25 -12.13 30.49
N PRO A 467 42.50 -10.88 30.90
CA PRO A 467 42.88 -9.80 29.99
C PRO A 467 44.37 -9.83 29.62
N GLY A 468 44.71 -10.34 28.43
CA GLY A 468 46.11 -10.45 27.96
C GLY A 468 46.34 -10.14 26.47
N ARG A 469 47.13 -9.09 26.20
CA ARG A 469 47.86 -8.78 24.93
C ARG A 469 47.21 -9.17 23.58
N ARG A 470 46.59 -8.20 22.88
CA ARG A 470 46.57 -8.21 21.39
C ARG A 470 46.52 -6.87 20.64
N GLN A 471 47.06 -5.79 21.21
CA GLN A 471 47.36 -4.55 20.47
C GLN A 471 48.57 -4.72 19.53
N SER A 472 48.41 -5.38 18.37
CA SER A 472 49.54 -5.55 17.44
C SER A 472 49.21 -5.84 15.96
N ARG A 473 47.96 -5.66 15.48
CA ARG A 473 47.62 -5.94 14.05
C ARG A 473 46.98 -4.79 13.25
N THR A 474 46.41 -3.76 13.87
CA THR A 474 45.84 -2.60 13.15
C THR A 474 46.90 -1.59 12.68
N ALA A 475 47.96 -1.39 13.46
CA ALA A 475 49.02 -0.42 13.15
C ALA A 475 49.84 -0.75 11.88
N ALA A 476 50.01 -2.04 11.56
CA ALA A 476 50.77 -2.47 10.39
C ALA A 476 50.05 -2.13 9.06
N ALA A 477 48.74 -2.42 9.00
CA ALA A 477 47.93 -2.18 7.80
C ALA A 477 47.83 -0.69 7.44
N GLN A 478 47.69 0.19 8.45
CA GLN A 478 47.63 1.63 8.23
C GLN A 478 48.98 2.23 7.77
N ARG A 479 50.11 1.57 8.02
CA ARG A 479 51.43 2.06 7.60
C ARG A 479 51.70 1.80 6.11
N GLN A 480 51.20 0.70 5.55
CA GLN A 480 51.36 0.37 4.11
C GLN A 480 50.52 1.27 3.18
N LEU A 481 49.35 1.74 3.62
CA LEU A 481 48.51 2.65 2.82
C LEU A 481 49.09 4.06 2.67
N ARG A 482 49.93 4.51 3.62
CA ARG A 482 50.59 5.82 3.58
C ARG A 482 51.84 5.88 2.68
N THR A 483 52.53 4.75 2.44
CA THR A 483 53.68 4.73 1.52
C THR A 483 53.25 4.69 0.05
N ALA A 484 52.19 3.94 -0.28
CA ALA A 484 51.64 3.86 -1.64
C ALA A 484 51.09 5.20 -2.16
N SER A 485 50.59 6.06 -1.27
CA SER A 485 50.07 7.39 -1.62
C SER A 485 51.19 8.42 -1.85
N ALA A 486 52.29 8.36 -1.10
CA ALA A 486 53.43 9.26 -1.25
C ALA A 486 54.15 9.12 -2.61
N GLN A 487 54.34 7.88 -3.09
CA GLN A 487 55.03 7.64 -4.37
C GLN A 487 54.25 8.13 -5.61
N ARG A 488 52.94 8.40 -5.50
CA ARG A 488 52.12 8.87 -6.63
C ARG A 488 52.12 10.40 -6.81
N GLN A 489 52.60 11.17 -5.83
CA GLN A 489 52.64 12.64 -5.90
C GLN A 489 53.98 13.20 -6.42
N LEU A 490 55.04 12.40 -6.47
CA LEU A 490 56.39 12.80 -6.92
C LEU A 490 56.62 12.69 -8.44
N ARG A 491 55.56 12.58 -9.26
CA ARG A 491 55.69 12.37 -10.73
C ARG A 491 54.95 13.37 -11.62
N THR A 492 54.48 14.49 -11.06
CA THR A 492 53.85 15.59 -11.80
C THR A 492 54.41 16.95 -11.40
N ALA A 493 55.71 17.14 -11.64
CA ALA A 493 56.35 18.46 -11.64
C ALA A 493 56.81 18.77 -13.08
N SER A 494 56.47 19.96 -13.58
CA SER A 494 56.79 20.43 -14.94
C SER A 494 58.13 21.17 -14.97
N PRO A 495 58.75 21.32 -16.16
CA PRO A 495 59.17 22.67 -16.51
C PRO A 495 58.87 23.11 -17.97
N ALA A 496 58.35 24.34 -18.07
CA ALA A 496 58.66 25.44 -19.01
C ALA A 496 58.81 25.24 -20.55
N ARG A 497 58.34 26.26 -21.29
CA ARG A 497 58.59 26.51 -22.73
C ARG A 497 60.01 27.08 -22.96
N PRO A 498 60.55 26.99 -24.19
CA PRO A 498 60.38 28.05 -25.20
C PRO A 498 59.85 27.50 -26.56
N GLY A 499 59.55 28.28 -27.61
CA GLY A 499 59.44 29.74 -27.78
C GLY A 499 59.51 30.18 -29.26
N GLN A 500 58.54 30.99 -29.72
CA GLN A 500 58.47 31.73 -31.01
C GLN A 500 58.67 30.97 -32.35
N ARG A 501 57.72 31.14 -33.29
CA ARG A 501 57.85 32.08 -34.43
C ARG A 501 56.53 32.25 -35.22
N ARG A 502 56.41 33.37 -35.95
CA ARG A 502 55.40 33.64 -37.00
C ARG A 502 56.00 33.28 -38.38
N ALA A 503 55.16 32.88 -39.34
CA ALA A 503 55.16 33.35 -40.74
C ALA A 503 53.98 32.71 -41.51
N ALA A 504 53.55 33.38 -42.59
CA ALA A 504 52.41 33.04 -43.46
C ALA A 504 51.04 33.05 -42.74
#